data_AF-A0A7H9AZW7-F1
#
_entry.id   AF-A0A7H9AZW7-F1
#
_cell.length_a   1.000
_cell.length_b   1.000
_cell.length_c   1.000
_cell.angle_alpha   90.00
_cell.angle_beta   90.00
_cell.angle_gamma   90.00
#
_symmetry.space_group_name_H-M   'P 1'
#
loop_
_entity.id
_entity.type
_entity.pdbx_description
1 polymer ?
#
loop_
_entity_poly.entity_id
_entity_poly.type
_entity_poly.pdbx_seq_one_letter_code
_entity_poly.pdbx_strand_id
1 'polypeptide(L)'
;MDSKITNQINEKQREQFELKRLNQTLREELNSLTAERFSANNLQSPQQIYKSHIKRLKEYNELRDTGLRLVQMIADEKSCTLKDVFDEMGQEMGD
;
A
#
# COMPACT_ATOMS: atom_id res chain seq x y z
N MET A 1 9.28 -51.01 -40.21
CA MET A 1 8.43 -50.36 -39.19
C MET A 1 9.25 -49.49 -38.25
N ASP A 2 10.45 -49.94 -37.85
CA ASP A 2 11.27 -49.26 -36.83
C ASP A 2 11.66 -47.81 -37.16
N SER A 3 12.06 -47.50 -38.39
CA SER A 3 12.43 -46.12 -38.76
C SER A 3 11.31 -45.09 -38.59
N LYS A 4 10.04 -45.49 -38.80
CA LYS A 4 8.88 -44.60 -38.63
C LYS A 4 8.57 -44.35 -37.16
N ILE A 5 8.76 -45.36 -36.32
CA ILE A 5 8.57 -45.29 -34.86
C ILE A 5 9.68 -44.44 -34.24
N THR A 6 10.94 -44.64 -34.65
CA THR A 6 12.08 -43.84 -34.17
C THR A 6 11.93 -42.36 -34.53
N ASN A 7 11.43 -42.04 -35.73
CA ASN A 7 11.19 -40.64 -36.12
C ASN A 7 10.08 -39.99 -35.28
N GLN A 8 8.98 -40.69 -35.02
CA GLN A 8 7.91 -40.17 -34.15
C GLN A 8 8.35 -39.99 -32.69
N ILE A 9 9.22 -40.87 -32.18
CA ILE A 9 9.80 -40.72 -30.84
C ILE A 9 10.67 -39.46 -30.78
N ASN A 10 11.52 -39.24 -31.79
CA ASN A 10 12.40 -38.06 -31.85
C ASN A 10 11.60 -36.75 -31.97
N GLU A 11 10.52 -36.72 -32.76
CA GLU A 11 9.64 -35.56 -32.87
C GLU A 11 8.95 -35.24 -31.54
N LYS A 12 8.38 -36.25 -30.87
CA LYS A 12 7.77 -36.07 -29.54
C LYS A 12 8.76 -35.64 -28.48
N GLN A 13 10.01 -36.12 -28.52
CA GLN A 13 11.06 -35.69 -27.60
C GLN A 13 11.45 -34.23 -27.81
N ARG A 14 11.53 -33.77 -29.07
CA ARG A 14 11.76 -32.35 -29.39
C ARG A 14 10.61 -31.47 -28.93
N GLU A 15 9.38 -31.87 -29.19
CA GLU A 15 8.19 -31.16 -28.74
C GLU A 15 8.14 -31.06 -27.21
N GLN A 16 8.45 -32.16 -26.51
CA GLN A 16 8.50 -32.17 -25.05
C GLN A 16 9.61 -31.27 -24.50
N PHE A 17 10.74 -31.17 -25.20
CA PHE A 17 11.84 -30.26 -24.83
C PHE A 17 11.42 -28.79 -24.97
N GLU A 18 10.83 -28.42 -26.10
CA GLU A 18 10.36 -27.05 -26.34
C GLU A 18 9.24 -26.65 -25.37
N LEU A 19 8.28 -27.56 -25.11
CA LEU A 19 7.21 -27.31 -24.14
C LEU A 19 7.74 -27.11 -22.71
N LYS A 20 8.78 -27.85 -22.31
CA LYS A 20 9.44 -27.67 -21.00
C LYS A 20 10.15 -26.33 -20.93
N ARG A 21 10.88 -25.96 -21.99
CA ARG A 21 11.58 -24.68 -22.09
C ARG A 21 10.59 -23.51 -22.01
N LEU A 22 9.50 -23.57 -22.78
CA LEU A 22 8.47 -22.53 -22.77
C LEU A 22 7.77 -22.44 -21.41
N ASN A 23 7.46 -23.57 -20.77
CA ASN A 23 6.91 -23.56 -19.41
C ASN A 23 7.84 -22.89 -18.41
N GLN A 24 9.14 -23.14 -18.53
CA GLN A 24 10.12 -22.53 -17.66
C GLN A 24 10.17 -21.02 -17.86
N THR A 25 10.22 -20.55 -19.10
CA THR A 25 10.19 -19.11 -19.42
C THR A 25 8.90 -18.44 -18.91
N LEU A 26 7.74 -19.05 -19.13
CA LEU A 26 6.45 -18.52 -18.64
C LEU A 26 6.40 -18.45 -17.11
N ARG A 27 7.00 -19.41 -16.40
CA ARG A 27 7.09 -19.38 -14.93
C ARG A 27 8.01 -18.26 -14.45
N GLU A 28 9.13 -18.06 -15.12
CA GLU A 28 10.06 -16.97 -14.81
C GLU A 28 9.40 -15.60 -15.03
N GLU A 29 8.68 -15.42 -16.13
CA GLU A 29 7.94 -14.19 -16.45
C GLU A 29 6.76 -13.94 -15.49
N LEU A 30 6.04 -14.99 -15.08
CA LEU A 30 4.99 -14.86 -14.07
C LEU A 30 5.57 -14.48 -12.70
N ASN A 31 6.71 -15.05 -12.32
CA ASN A 31 7.39 -14.71 -11.08
C ASN A 31 7.92 -13.28 -11.09
N SER A 32 8.46 -12.79 -12.21
CA SER A 32 8.91 -11.40 -12.33
C SER A 32 7.74 -10.43 -12.26
N LEU A 33 6.66 -10.67 -13.01
CA LEU A 33 5.47 -9.82 -13.00
C LEU A 33 4.77 -9.80 -11.64
N THR A 34 4.73 -10.93 -10.93
CA THR A 34 4.18 -10.97 -9.57
C THR A 34 5.05 -10.19 -8.59
N ALA A 35 6.39 -10.36 -8.64
CA ALA A 35 7.31 -9.60 -7.81
C ALA A 35 7.26 -8.09 -8.09
N GLU A 36 7.16 -7.68 -9.36
CA GLU A 36 6.94 -6.29 -9.75
C GLU A 36 5.59 -5.77 -9.24
N ARG A 37 4.52 -6.56 -9.31
CA ARG A 37 3.20 -6.13 -8.81
C ARG A 37 3.15 -6.01 -7.28
N PHE A 38 3.89 -6.85 -6.56
CA PHE A 38 4.03 -6.80 -5.10
C PHE A 38 4.97 -5.67 -4.63
N SER A 39 5.96 -5.29 -5.43
CA SER A 39 6.85 -4.16 -5.11
C SER A 39 6.25 -2.81 -5.53
N ALA A 40 5.54 -2.75 -6.65
CA ALA A 40 4.86 -1.54 -7.13
C ALA A 40 3.59 -1.21 -6.34
N ASN A 41 2.86 -2.22 -5.87
CA ASN A 41 1.78 -2.01 -4.92
C ASN A 41 2.31 -2.32 -3.52
N ASN A 42 2.62 -1.27 -2.75
CA ASN A 42 2.64 -1.32 -1.28
C ASN A 42 1.24 -1.74 -0.77
N LEU A 43 0.83 -2.98 -1.05
CA LEU A 43 -0.39 -3.60 -0.58
C LEU A 43 -0.18 -3.85 0.90
N GLN A 44 -0.31 -2.76 1.67
CA GLN A 44 -0.49 -2.85 3.10
C GLN A 44 -1.64 -3.83 3.33
N SER A 45 -1.41 -4.84 4.16
CA SER A 45 -2.48 -5.76 4.50
C SER A 45 -3.66 -4.95 5.07
N PRO A 46 -4.92 -5.40 4.93
CA PRO A 46 -6.06 -4.71 5.52
C PRO A 46 -5.86 -4.42 7.01
N GLN A 47 -5.15 -5.29 7.73
CA GLN A 47 -4.80 -5.06 9.14
C GLN A 47 -3.77 -3.94 9.32
N GLN A 48 -2.79 -3.81 8.43
CA GLN A 48 -1.82 -2.70 8.45
C GLN A 48 -2.50 -1.36 8.16
N ILE A 49 -3.41 -1.33 7.19
CA ILE A 49 -4.24 -0.14 6.88
C ILE A 49 -5.06 0.25 8.11
N TYR A 50 -5.81 -0.69 8.67
CA TYR A 50 -6.64 -0.47 9.85
C TYR A 50 -5.83 0.07 11.04
N LYS A 51 -4.69 -0.55 11.36
CA LYS A 51 -3.80 -0.08 12.43
C LYS A 51 -3.25 1.33 12.16
N SER A 52 -2.89 1.62 10.91
CA SER A 52 -2.41 2.95 10.50
C SER A 52 -3.50 4.01 10.70
N HIS A 53 -4.74 3.72 10.30
CA HIS A 53 -5.87 4.63 10.51
C HIS A 53 -6.17 4.88 11.98
N ILE A 54 -6.19 3.83 12.82
CA ILE A 54 -6.38 4.02 14.28
C ILE A 54 -5.27 4.90 14.86
N LYS A 55 -4.02 4.64 14.48
CA LYS A 55 -2.88 5.41 14.97
C LYS A 55 -3.00 6.88 14.59
N ARG A 56 -3.27 7.17 13.31
CA ARG A 56 -3.44 8.55 12.82
C ARG A 56 -4.60 9.26 13.49
N LEU A 57 -5.72 8.57 13.71
CA LEU A 57 -6.88 9.15 14.39
C LEU A 57 -6.55 9.50 15.85
N LYS A 58 -5.82 8.61 16.54
CA LYS A 58 -5.36 8.87 17.91
C LYS A 58 -4.40 10.07 17.95
N GLU A 59 -3.42 10.13 17.06
CA GLU A 59 -2.47 11.25 16.96
C GLU A 59 -3.17 12.57 16.65
N TYR A 60 -4.16 12.57 15.74
CA TYR A 60 -4.98 13.74 15.44
C TYR A 60 -5.74 14.22 16.69
N ASN A 61 -6.41 13.31 17.41
CA ASN A 61 -7.15 13.66 18.62
C ASN A 61 -6.24 14.26 19.70
N GLU A 62 -5.09 13.62 19.95
CA GLU A 62 -4.12 14.11 20.93
C GLU A 62 -3.58 15.49 20.55
N LEU A 63 -3.29 15.73 19.27
CA LEU A 63 -2.82 17.01 18.77
C LEU A 63 -3.91 18.09 18.88
N ARG A 64 -5.15 17.78 18.46
CA ARG A 64 -6.29 18.70 18.55
C ARG A 64 -6.54 19.09 20.00
N ASP A 65 -6.59 18.13 20.92
CA ASP A 65 -6.88 18.40 22.33
C ASP A 65 -5.77 19.23 22.98
N THR A 66 -4.50 18.94 22.64
CA THR A 66 -3.36 19.76 23.08
C THR A 66 -3.44 21.18 22.52
N GLY A 67 -3.74 21.31 21.22
CA GLY A 67 -3.91 22.60 20.56
C GLY A 67 -5.01 23.43 21.20
N LEU A 68 -6.20 22.85 21.40
CA LEU A 68 -7.32 23.52 22.06
C LEU A 68 -6.96 23.96 23.48
N ARG A 69 -6.21 23.15 24.22
CA ARG A 69 -5.75 23.53 25.56
C ARG A 69 -4.81 24.73 25.53
N LEU A 70 -3.91 24.82 24.54
CA LEU A 70 -3.03 25.97 24.35
C LEU A 70 -3.84 27.22 23.96
N VAL A 71 -4.79 27.08 23.03
CA VAL A 71 -5.68 28.18 22.64
C VAL A 71 -6.49 28.68 23.84
N GLN A 72 -6.98 27.78 24.70
CA GLN A 72 -7.68 28.16 25.93
C GLN A 72 -6.79 28.99 26.85
N MET A 73 -5.52 28.59 27.05
CA MET A 73 -4.60 29.38 27.89
C MET A 73 -4.39 30.79 27.34
N ILE A 74 -4.27 30.94 26.01
CA ILE A 74 -4.12 32.24 25.37
C ILE A 74 -5.40 33.06 25.53
N ALA A 75 -6.56 32.44 25.35
CA ALA A 75 -7.86 33.10 25.50
C ALA A 75 -8.06 33.62 26.94
N ASP A 76 -7.69 32.80 27.93
CA ASP A 76 -7.76 33.17 29.36
C ASP A 76 -6.83 34.36 29.65
N GLU A 77 -5.59 34.34 29.16
CA GLU A 77 -4.61 35.42 29.37
C GLU A 77 -5.02 36.72 28.69
N LYS A 78 -5.61 36.64 27.48
CA LYS A 78 -6.13 37.80 26.75
C LYS A 78 -7.54 38.22 27.21
N SER A 79 -8.18 37.46 28.10
CA SER A 79 -9.59 37.63 28.49
C SER A 79 -10.54 37.74 27.28
N CYS A 80 -10.31 36.90 26.26
CA CYS A 80 -11.12 36.81 25.06
C CYS A 80 -11.70 35.40 24.87
N THR A 81 -12.49 35.19 23.83
CA THR A 81 -13.06 33.87 23.54
C THR A 81 -12.09 33.02 22.69
N LEU A 82 -12.25 31.69 22.74
CA LEU A 82 -11.52 30.78 21.85
C LEU A 82 -11.65 31.19 20.39
N LYS A 83 -12.86 31.60 19.97
CA LYS A 83 -13.13 32.05 18.60
C LYS A 83 -12.27 33.25 18.20
N ASP A 84 -12.13 34.24 19.09
CA ASP A 84 -11.30 35.41 18.82
C ASP A 84 -9.83 35.02 18.60
N VAL A 85 -9.33 34.03 19.35
CA VAL A 85 -7.97 33.50 19.17
C VAL A 85 -7.84 32.74 17.84
N PHE A 86 -8.83 31.94 17.46
CA PHE A 86 -8.86 31.25 16.16
C PHE A 86 -8.90 32.24 14.98
N ASP A 87 -9.75 33.26 15.08
CA ASP A 87 -9.86 34.34 14.09
C ASP A 87 -8.55 35.12 13.97
N GLU A 88 -7.86 35.41 15.09
CA GLU A 88 -6.52 36.03 15.11
C GLU A 88 -5.45 35.14 14.45
N MET A 89 -5.55 33.82 14.62
CA MET A 89 -4.68 32.84 13.96
C MET A 89 -5.00 32.63 12.48
N GLY A 90 -6.05 33.28 11.95
CA GLY A 90 -6.51 33.11 10.57
C GLY A 90 -7.04 31.72 10.27
N GLN A 91 -7.57 31.03 11.29
CA GLN A 91 -8.16 29.69 11.18
C GLN A 91 -9.63 29.75 11.55
N GLU A 92 -10.48 29.14 10.73
CA GLU A 92 -11.89 28.96 11.09
C GLU A 92 -12.02 27.85 12.14
N MET A 93 -12.88 28.06 13.15
CA MET A 93 -13.24 27.02 14.11
C MET A 93 -14.20 26.03 13.44
N GLY A 94 -13.65 25.14 12.60
CA GLY A 94 -14.33 24.00 11.99
C GLY A 94 -13.64 22.69 12.36
N ASP A 95 -14.40 21.60 12.35
CA ASP A 95 -13.89 20.23 12.59
C ASP A 95 -12.82 19.81 11.56
#